data_AF-A0A177VFA9-F1
#
_entry.id   AF-A0A177VFA9-F1
#
_cell.length_a   1.000
_cell.length_b   1.000
_cell.length_c   1.000
_cell.angle_alpha   90.00
_cell.angle_beta   90.00
_cell.angle_gamma   90.00
#
_symmetry.space_group_name_H-M   'P 1'
#
loop_
_entity.id
_entity.type
_entity.pdbx_description
1 polymer ?
#
loop_
_entity_poly.entity_id
_entity_poly.type
_entity_poly.pdbx_seq_one_letter_code
_entity_poly.pdbx_strand_id
1 'polypeptide(L)'
;MTDSTNLPTTKRSSAGASSEVLPTKKPIKAKCTLSEILQYECEMERGRVQCFHIRRIFRICEGRPAVEVTHVVEFDDNNKPFLKPEFQTAMPPSSHWNAS
;
A
#
# COMPACT_ATOMS: atom_id res chain seq x y z
N MET A 1 -7.22 -68.27 42.66
CA MET A 1 -6.74 -67.71 41.38
C MET A 1 -7.94 -67.53 40.47
N THR A 2 -8.46 -66.30 40.36
CA THR A 2 -8.97 -65.68 39.12
C THR A 2 -9.21 -64.22 39.44
N ASP A 3 -8.44 -63.39 38.76
CA ASP A 3 -8.21 -61.98 38.97
C ASP A 3 -9.28 -61.13 38.26
N SER A 4 -9.75 -60.09 38.92
CA SER A 4 -10.66 -59.09 38.37
C SER A 4 -9.89 -58.19 37.42
N THR A 5 -10.16 -58.25 36.11
CA THR A 5 -9.53 -57.34 35.14
C THR A 5 -10.56 -56.41 34.49
N ASN A 6 -10.25 -55.13 34.66
CA ASN A 6 -11.04 -53.95 34.36
C ASN A 6 -11.29 -53.72 32.87
N LEU A 7 -12.47 -53.16 32.58
CA LEU A 7 -12.93 -52.65 31.30
C LEU A 7 -12.21 -51.33 30.95
N PRO A 8 -11.54 -51.20 29.79
CA PRO A 8 -10.93 -49.93 29.40
C PRO A 8 -11.94 -49.01 28.71
N THR A 9 -12.21 -47.87 29.37
CA THR A 9 -13.00 -46.74 28.87
C THR A 9 -12.34 -46.12 27.63
N THR A 10 -13.00 -46.22 26.48
CA THR A 10 -12.56 -45.62 25.22
C THR A 10 -12.71 -44.09 25.29
N LYS A 11 -11.60 -43.37 25.50
CA LYS A 11 -11.55 -41.90 25.40
C LYS A 11 -11.67 -41.50 23.92
N ARG A 12 -12.79 -40.85 23.59
CA ARG A 12 -13.05 -40.21 22.29
C ARG A 12 -12.24 -38.92 22.21
N SER A 13 -11.02 -38.98 21.66
CA SER A 13 -10.25 -37.78 21.34
C SER A 13 -10.84 -37.10 20.11
N SER A 14 -11.24 -35.86 20.34
CA SER A 14 -11.75 -34.89 19.37
C SER A 14 -10.80 -34.67 18.20
N ALA A 15 -11.41 -34.48 17.03
CA ALA A 15 -10.78 -34.06 15.78
C ALA A 15 -9.78 -32.93 15.99
N GLY A 16 -8.51 -33.19 15.64
CA GLY A 16 -7.52 -32.16 15.42
C GLY A 16 -7.88 -31.42 14.14
N ALA A 17 -8.34 -30.18 14.28
CA ALA A 17 -8.40 -29.25 13.17
C ALA A 17 -6.95 -28.95 12.75
N SER A 18 -6.50 -29.54 11.64
CA SER A 18 -5.29 -29.10 10.96
C SER A 18 -5.52 -27.67 10.46
N SER A 19 -5.14 -26.68 11.25
CA SER A 19 -4.93 -25.33 10.75
C SER A 19 -3.79 -25.41 9.72
N GLU A 20 -4.16 -25.41 8.45
CA GLU A 20 -3.22 -25.10 7.39
C GLU A 20 -2.66 -23.70 7.66
N VAL A 21 -1.42 -23.66 8.14
CA VAL A 21 -0.64 -22.43 8.25
C VAL A 21 -0.39 -21.97 6.83
N LEU A 22 -1.22 -21.03 6.35
CA LEU A 22 -0.98 -20.35 5.10
C LEU A 22 0.44 -19.75 5.17
N PRO A 23 1.34 -20.06 4.22
CA PRO A 23 2.70 -19.53 4.26
C PRO A 23 2.60 -18.01 4.30
N THR A 24 3.16 -17.41 5.36
CA THR A 24 3.28 -15.96 5.49
C THR A 24 4.20 -15.48 4.38
N LYS A 25 3.59 -15.14 3.24
CA LYS A 25 4.28 -14.51 2.11
C LYS A 25 4.93 -13.26 2.68
N LYS A 26 6.27 -13.27 2.82
CA LYS A 26 7.05 -12.07 3.15
C LYS A 26 6.50 -10.95 2.26
N PRO A 27 6.15 -9.76 2.81
CA PRO A 27 5.62 -8.70 1.98
C PRO A 27 6.68 -8.43 0.91
N ILE A 28 6.34 -8.76 -0.33
CA ILE A 28 7.14 -8.35 -1.48
C ILE A 28 7.21 -6.83 -1.32
N LYS A 29 8.42 -6.28 -1.15
CA LYS A 29 8.59 -4.83 -1.18
C LYS A 29 8.01 -4.39 -2.51
N ALA A 30 6.79 -3.86 -2.49
CA ALA A 30 6.08 -3.52 -3.71
C ALA A 30 6.98 -2.57 -4.49
N LYS A 31 7.30 -2.91 -5.73
CA LYS A 31 8.05 -2.00 -6.59
C LYS A 31 7.17 -0.77 -6.76
N CYS A 32 7.66 0.37 -6.27
CA CYS A 32 6.98 1.64 -6.41
C CYS A 32 7.73 2.49 -7.42
N THR A 33 6.99 3.23 -8.23
CA THR A 33 7.55 4.17 -9.21
C THR A 33 6.99 5.57 -8.97
N LEU A 34 7.76 6.58 -9.34
CA LEU A 34 7.27 7.95 -9.45
C LEU A 34 6.84 8.21 -10.89
N SER A 35 5.66 8.79 -11.05
CA SER A 35 5.11 9.17 -12.35
C SER A 35 4.59 10.59 -12.28
N GLU A 36 4.73 11.32 -13.38
CA GLU A 36 4.34 12.72 -13.46
C GLU A 36 3.12 12.89 -14.36
N ILE A 37 2.18 13.72 -13.91
CA ILE A 37 1.11 14.28 -14.73
C ILE A 37 1.37 15.77 -14.85
N LEU A 38 1.40 16.28 -16.09
CA LEU A 38 1.47 17.70 -16.36
C LEU A 38 0.05 18.25 -16.50
N GLN A 39 -0.31 19.19 -15.63
CA GLN A 39 -1.56 19.94 -15.71
C GLN A 39 -1.26 21.37 -16.15
N TYR A 40 -2.27 22.01 -16.73
CA TYR A 40 -2.21 23.40 -17.15
C TYR A 40 -3.35 24.16 -16.50
N GLU A 41 -3.02 25.27 -15.87
CA GLU A 41 -3.99 26.26 -15.44
C GLU A 41 -3.87 27.46 -16.38
N CYS A 42 -4.98 27.84 -17.01
CA CYS A 42 -4.98 28.88 -18.03
C CYS A 42 -5.91 30.02 -17.63
N GLU A 43 -5.42 31.24 -17.79
CA GLU A 43 -6.13 32.49 -17.48
C GLU A 43 -6.09 33.43 -18.69
N MET A 44 -7.09 34.32 -18.78
CA MET A 44 -7.14 35.35 -19.82
C MET A 44 -6.57 36.65 -19.26
N GLU A 45 -5.40 37.09 -19.74
CA GLU A 45 -4.77 38.34 -19.35
C GLU A 45 -4.64 39.28 -20.55
N ARG A 46 -5.26 40.46 -20.49
CA ARG A 46 -5.22 41.50 -21.54
C ARG A 46 -5.57 40.97 -22.96
N GLY A 47 -6.54 40.05 -23.03
CA GLY A 47 -7.00 39.44 -24.28
C GLY A 47 -6.08 38.36 -24.84
N ARG A 48 -5.15 37.84 -24.04
CA ARG A 48 -4.31 36.68 -24.37
C ARG A 48 -4.50 35.58 -23.34
N VAL A 49 -4.52 34.33 -23.80
CA VAL A 49 -4.52 33.16 -22.91
C VAL A 49 -3.10 32.93 -22.42
N GLN A 50 -2.89 33.00 -21.11
CA GLN A 50 -1.66 32.64 -20.44
C GLN A 50 -1.89 31.33 -19.68
N CYS A 51 -1.05 30.33 -19.91
CA CYS A 51 -1.13 29.05 -19.20
C CYS A 51 0.10 28.83 -18.33
N PHE A 52 -0.10 28.24 -17.16
CA PHE A 52 0.92 27.90 -16.18
C PHE A 52 0.97 26.38 -16.04
N HIS A 53 2.19 25.83 -16.04
CA HIS A 53 2.42 24.41 -15.91
C HIS A 53 2.37 24.00 -14.43
N ILE A 54 1.59 22.98 -14.12
CA ILE A 54 1.48 22.41 -12.78
C ILE A 54 1.90 20.94 -12.87
N ARG A 55 3.10 20.63 -12.37
CA ARG A 55 3.61 19.26 -12.29
C ARG A 55 2.97 18.56 -11.09
N ARG A 56 2.35 17.41 -11.31
CA ARG A 56 1.76 16.57 -10.26
C ARG A 56 2.48 15.23 -10.24
N ILE A 57 3.19 14.93 -9.16
CA ILE A 57 3.99 13.70 -9.06
C ILE A 57 3.26 12.70 -8.17
N PHE A 58 3.11 11.49 -8.69
CA PHE A 58 2.41 10.40 -8.03
C PHE A 58 3.37 9.26 -7.73
N ARG A 59 3.20 8.65 -6.56
CA ARG A 59 3.80 7.38 -6.22
C ARG A 59 2.81 6.26 -6.51
N ILE A 60 3.21 5.35 -7.39
CA ILE A 60 2.41 4.20 -7.81
C ILE A 60 3.10 2.95 -7.27
N CYS A 61 2.38 2.15 -6.49
CA CYS A 61 2.86 0.87 -5.97
C CYS A 61 1.87 -0.22 -6.37
N GLU A 62 2.37 -1.41 -6.69
CA GLU A 62 1.53 -2.56 -7.02
C GLU A 62 0.51 -2.88 -5.90
N GLY A 63 -0.76 -3.07 -6.28
CA GLY A 63 -1.83 -3.42 -5.34
C GLY A 63 -2.25 -2.30 -4.38
N ARG A 64 -1.82 -1.05 -4.62
CA ARG A 64 -2.19 0.12 -3.81
C ARG A 64 -2.68 1.27 -4.69
N PRO A 65 -3.55 2.15 -4.17
CA PRO A 65 -3.89 3.39 -4.86
C PRO A 65 -2.66 4.24 -5.16
N ALA A 66 -2.69 4.94 -6.30
CA ALA A 66 -1.71 6.00 -6.58
C ALA A 66 -1.92 7.15 -5.59
N VAL A 67 -0.83 7.71 -5.07
CA VAL A 67 -0.90 8.82 -4.13
C VAL A 67 -0.06 9.98 -4.64
N GLU A 68 -0.65 11.17 -4.63
CA GLU A 68 0.08 12.40 -4.97
C GLU A 68 1.12 12.69 -3.89
N VAL A 69 2.36 12.92 -4.32
CA VAL A 69 3.52 13.20 -3.47
C VAL A 69 4.23 14.49 -3.89
N THR A 70 3.63 15.30 -4.77
CA THR A 70 4.19 16.56 -5.30
C THR A 70 4.79 17.47 -4.22
N HIS A 71 4.19 17.53 -3.03
CA HIS A 71 4.64 18.41 -1.94
C HIS A 71 5.85 17.89 -1.15
N VAL A 72 6.24 16.62 -1.33
CA VAL A 72 7.31 15.97 -0.54
C VAL A 72 8.42 15.35 -1.41
N VAL A 73 8.30 15.46 -2.74
CA VAL A 73 9.35 15.08 -3.67
C VAL A 73 10.44 16.14 -3.74
N GLU A 74 11.67 15.68 -3.93
CA GLU A 74 12.82 16.51 -4.24
C GLU A 74 13.32 16.18 -5.65
N PHE A 75 14.16 17.05 -6.20
CA PHE A 75 14.73 16.88 -7.54
C PHE A 75 16.24 16.79 -7.44
N ASP A 76 16.84 15.86 -8.18
CA ASP A 76 18.28 15.78 -8.32
C ASP A 76 18.82 16.85 -9.29
N ASP A 77 20.14 16.87 -9.50
CA ASP A 77 20.81 17.81 -10.41
C ASP A 77 20.33 17.67 -11.88
N ASN A 78 19.71 16.55 -12.24
CA ASN A 78 19.13 16.29 -13.57
C ASN A 78 17.62 16.59 -13.61
N ASN A 79 17.06 17.25 -12.59
CA ASN A 79 15.64 17.54 -12.44
C ASN A 79 14.75 16.28 -12.41
N LYS A 80 15.29 15.15 -11.98
CA LYS A 80 14.55 13.90 -11.80
C LYS A 80 13.97 13.84 -10.38
N PRO A 81 12.66 13.55 -10.23
CA PRO A 81 12.05 13.49 -8.91
C PRO A 81 12.51 12.25 -8.14
N PHE A 82 12.76 12.42 -6.85
CA PHE A 82 12.99 11.34 -5.89
C PHE A 82 12.30 11.63 -4.56
N LEU A 83 12.08 10.57 -3.77
CA LEU A 83 11.53 10.67 -2.42
C LEU A 83 12.60 10.35 -1.39
N LYS A 84 12.74 11.19 -0.37
CA LYS A 84 13.56 10.88 0.80
C LYS A 84 13.05 9.61 1.52
N PRO A 85 13.93 8.84 2.17
CA PRO A 85 13.57 7.55 2.77
C PRO A 85 12.35 7.58 3.70
N GLU A 86 12.17 8.65 4.48
CA GLU A 86 11.06 8.84 5.40
C GLU A 86 9.69 8.81 4.70
N PHE A 87 9.58 9.35 3.49
CA PHE A 87 8.35 9.39 2.71
C PHE A 87 8.12 8.13 1.87
N GLN A 88 9.10 7.21 1.81
CA GLN A 88 8.93 5.95 1.07
C GLN A 88 8.04 4.95 1.83
N THR A 89 8.03 5.02 3.16
CA THR A 89 7.30 4.08 4.02
C THR A 89 6.06 4.69 4.69
N ALA A 90 6.09 5.98 5.01
CA ALA A 90 5.05 6.66 5.78
C ALA A 90 4.04 7.39 4.89
N MET A 91 3.44 6.69 3.91
CA MET A 91 2.29 7.27 3.22
C MET A 91 1.16 7.43 4.25
N PRO A 92 0.52 8.61 4.35
CA PRO A 92 -0.58 8.79 5.28
C PRO A 92 -1.66 7.75 4.98
N PRO A 93 -2.28 7.15 6.02
CA PRO A 93 -3.39 6.23 5.82
C PRO A 93 -4.47 6.94 4.99
N SER A 94 -4.98 6.26 3.96
CA SER A 94 -6.08 6.78 3.17
C SER A 94 -7.29 7.00 4.07
N SER A 95 -7.79 8.22 4.16
CA SER A 95 -9.06 8.48 4.82
C SER A 95 -10.19 7.84 4.02
N HIS A 96 -11.08 7.10 4.69
CA HIS A 96 -12.32 6.66 4.07
C HIS A 96 -13.21 7.88 3.81
N TRP A 97 -13.52 8.15 2.55
CA TRP A 97 -14.53 9.14 2.19
C TRP A 97 -15.92 8.56 2.50
N ASN A 98 -16.61 9.12 3.48
CA ASN A 98 -18.02 8.84 3.71
C ASN A 98 -18.82 9.74 2.75
N ALA A 99 -19.17 9.22 1.57
CA ALA A 99 -20.15 9.89 0.72
C ALA A 99 -21.49 9.87 1.46
N SER A 100 -21.94 11.04 1.89
CA SER A 100 -23.29 11.24 2.45
C SER A 100 -24.31 11.41 1.33
#